data_AF-A0A936CTD0-F1
#
_entry.id   AF-A0A936CTD0-F1
#
_cell.length_a   1.000
_cell.length_b   1.000
_cell.length_c   1.000
_cell.angle_alpha   90.00
_cell.angle_beta   90.00
_cell.angle_gamma   90.00
#
_symmetry.space_group_name_H-M   'P 1'
#
loop_
_entity.id
_entity.type
_entity.pdbx_description
1 polymer ?
#
loop_
_entity_poly.entity_id
_entity_poly.type
_entity_poly.pdbx_seq_one_letter_code
_entity_poly.pdbx_strand_id
1 'polypeptide(L)'
;MKIDLAILELTVSRFCHDLISPIGAVNNGLELLEDEQDPELVAEARALAARSARRASILLQAYRCALGNAGNQASFGFGEAIKLARDFLEGGRVILAGVPAMSPSDLPTGFPKLLLVSVILMSETLARGGDLLLVVDGEGPGAGFRLIAEGQQIVLAEDYKPLLAANASTATLDARNVLAYLTGLLAARIRDEDRAWPERPRTPGISGQRPCLTPGRRSPTDLDCVNKTGSWRSGASFTQY
;
A
#
# COMPACT_ATOMS: atom_id res chain seq x y z
N MET A 1 15.82 13.27 18.85
CA MET A 1 15.14 12.24 18.07
C MET A 1 15.02 10.99 18.92
N LYS A 2 13.81 10.52 19.24
CA LYS A 2 13.62 9.27 19.99
C LYS A 2 13.51 8.14 18.96
N ILE A 3 14.50 7.26 18.91
CA ILE A 3 14.48 6.08 18.05
C ILE A 3 13.86 4.94 18.85
N ASP A 4 12.83 4.30 18.29
CA ASP A 4 12.28 3.06 18.85
C ASP A 4 13.05 1.87 18.26
N LEU A 5 13.87 1.23 19.10
CA LEU A 5 14.72 0.12 18.68
C LEU A 5 13.90 -1.12 18.29
N ALA A 6 12.76 -1.37 18.95
CA ALA A 6 11.94 -2.53 18.64
C ALA A 6 11.35 -2.42 17.23
N ILE A 7 10.86 -1.23 16.84
CA ILE A 7 10.39 -0.99 15.47
C ILE A 7 11.52 -1.22 14.46
N LEU A 8 12.72 -0.71 14.74
CA LEU A 8 13.88 -0.89 13.87
C LEU A 8 14.21 -2.37 13.68
N GLU A 9 14.32 -3.14 14.77
CA GLU A 9 14.62 -4.57 14.76
C GLU A 9 13.56 -5.37 14.00
N LEU A 10 12.28 -5.10 14.23
CA LEU A 10 11.17 -5.76 13.53
C LEU A 10 11.15 -5.42 12.03
N THR A 11 11.46 -4.17 11.68
CA THR A 11 11.55 -3.72 10.29
C THR A 11 12.70 -4.42 9.55
N VAL A 12 13.88 -4.49 10.17
CA VAL A 12 15.02 -5.21 9.62
C VAL A 12 14.72 -6.70 9.51
N SER A 13 14.06 -7.28 10.51
CA SER A 13 13.64 -8.69 10.47
C SER A 13 12.71 -8.97 9.31
N ARG A 14 11.71 -8.10 9.08
CA ARG A 14 10.78 -8.24 7.95
C ARG A 14 11.49 -8.10 6.60
N PHE A 15 12.37 -7.12 6.47
CA PHE A 15 13.17 -6.92 5.26
C PHE A 15 14.06 -8.13 4.95
N CYS A 16 14.78 -8.66 5.95
CA CYS A 16 15.63 -9.82 5.77
C CYS A 16 14.84 -11.07 5.41
N HIS A 17 13.70 -11.31 6.08
CA HIS A 17 12.81 -12.43 5.77
C HIS A 17 12.45 -12.50 4.28
N ASP A 18 12.03 -11.37 3.71
CA ASP A 18 11.58 -11.33 2.32
C ASP A 18 12.74 -11.49 1.31
N LEU A 19 13.96 -11.12 1.70
CA LEU A 19 15.15 -11.22 0.85
C LEU A 19 15.87 -12.58 0.92
N ILE A 20 15.78 -13.29 2.04
CA ILE A 20 16.51 -14.56 2.22
C ILE A 20 16.14 -15.57 1.13
N SER A 21 14.84 -15.69 0.81
CA SER A 21 14.38 -16.68 -0.18
C SER A 21 14.95 -16.44 -1.59
N PRO A 22 14.80 -15.26 -2.22
CA PRO A 22 15.37 -15.04 -3.55
C PRO A 22 16.91 -15.07 -3.55
N ILE A 23 17.58 -14.66 -2.47
CA ILE A 23 19.05 -14.79 -2.39
C ILE A 23 19.48 -16.27 -2.32
N GLY A 24 18.79 -17.09 -1.52
CA GLY A 24 19.05 -18.53 -1.48
C GLY A 24 18.84 -19.20 -2.84
N ALA A 25 17.77 -18.83 -3.56
CA ALA A 25 17.51 -19.37 -4.90
C ALA A 25 18.55 -18.94 -5.95
N VAL A 26 19.19 -17.77 -5.80
CA VAL A 26 20.36 -17.40 -6.62
C VAL A 26 21.51 -18.37 -6.38
N ASN A 27 21.87 -18.59 -5.11
CA ASN A 27 23.00 -19.46 -4.76
C ASN A 27 22.75 -20.90 -5.23
N ASN A 28 21.56 -21.45 -4.99
CA ASN A 28 21.20 -22.78 -5.47
C ASN A 28 21.32 -22.91 -6.99
N GLY A 29 20.88 -21.88 -7.74
CA GLY A 29 21.03 -21.87 -9.19
C GLY A 29 22.49 -21.77 -9.65
N LEU A 30 23.36 -21.12 -8.89
CA LEU A 30 24.80 -21.06 -9.18
C LEU A 30 25.50 -22.39 -8.85
N GLU A 31 25.19 -23.01 -7.71
CA GLU A 31 25.71 -24.32 -7.32
C GLU A 31 25.37 -25.39 -8.37
N LEU A 32 24.13 -25.41 -8.86
CA LEU A 32 23.73 -26.32 -9.93
C LEU A 32 24.54 -26.12 -11.22
N LEU A 33 24.97 -24.89 -11.53
CA LEU A 33 25.77 -24.62 -12.74
C LEU A 33 27.21 -25.11 -12.65
N GLU A 34 27.73 -25.40 -11.45
CA GLU A 34 29.11 -25.88 -11.25
C GLU A 34 29.23 -27.37 -11.57
N ASP A 35 28.23 -28.16 -11.20
CA ASP A 35 28.27 -29.63 -11.27
C ASP A 35 27.45 -30.22 -12.43
N GLU A 36 26.54 -29.45 -13.03
CA GLU A 36 25.61 -29.93 -14.05
C GLU A 36 26.17 -29.84 -15.47
N GLN A 37 25.98 -30.91 -16.26
CA GLN A 37 26.44 -31.01 -17.65
C GLN A 37 25.28 -31.14 -18.64
N ASP A 38 24.09 -31.50 -18.18
CA ASP A 38 22.89 -31.52 -19.01
C ASP A 38 22.54 -30.09 -19.47
N PRO A 39 22.55 -29.82 -20.79
CA PRO A 39 22.24 -28.50 -21.32
C PRO A 39 20.88 -27.93 -20.89
N GLU A 40 19.87 -28.78 -20.70
CA GLU A 40 18.53 -28.36 -20.28
C GLU A 40 18.54 -27.89 -18.82
N LEU A 41 19.14 -28.69 -17.93
CA LEU A 41 19.25 -28.36 -16.51
C LEU A 41 20.15 -27.14 -16.26
N VAL A 42 21.22 -26.98 -17.04
CA VAL A 42 22.06 -25.75 -17.02
C VAL A 42 21.22 -24.52 -17.41
N ALA A 43 20.37 -24.63 -18.42
CA ALA A 43 19.50 -23.53 -18.84
C ALA A 43 18.47 -23.17 -17.75
N GLU A 44 17.88 -24.18 -17.09
CA GLU A 44 16.94 -23.99 -15.98
C GLU A 44 17.63 -23.34 -14.76
N ALA A 45 18.79 -23.84 -14.35
CA ALA A 45 19.58 -23.29 -13.23
C ALA A 45 19.95 -21.82 -13.47
N ARG A 46 20.41 -21.49 -14.69
CA ARG A 46 20.67 -20.11 -15.10
C ARG A 46 19.41 -19.25 -15.04
N ALA A 47 18.27 -19.76 -15.51
CA ALA A 47 17.01 -19.03 -15.49
C ALA A 47 16.51 -18.80 -14.05
N LEU A 48 16.68 -19.78 -13.16
CA LEU A 48 16.36 -19.69 -11.73
C LEU A 48 17.21 -18.61 -11.06
N ALA A 49 18.54 -18.65 -11.23
CA ALA A 49 19.44 -17.64 -10.68
C ALA A 49 19.08 -16.24 -11.19
N ALA A 50 18.85 -16.09 -12.50
CA ALA A 50 18.54 -14.81 -13.09
C ALA A 50 17.18 -14.23 -12.62
N ARG A 51 16.12 -15.04 -12.53
CA ARG A 51 14.82 -14.57 -12.00
C ARG A 51 14.91 -14.22 -10.52
N SER A 52 15.63 -15.02 -9.74
CA SER A 52 15.78 -14.82 -8.29
C SER A 52 16.59 -13.55 -7.99
N ALA A 53 17.65 -13.29 -8.76
CA ALA A 53 18.43 -12.06 -8.65
C ALA A 53 17.60 -10.82 -9.01
N ARG A 54 16.78 -10.89 -10.08
CA ARG A 54 15.84 -9.82 -10.42
C ARG A 54 14.84 -9.57 -9.30
N ARG A 55 14.27 -10.63 -8.72
CA ARG A 55 13.33 -10.51 -7.60
C ARG A 55 13.98 -9.85 -6.39
N ALA A 56 15.18 -10.27 -6.00
CA ALA A 56 15.93 -9.64 -4.91
C ALA A 56 16.19 -8.15 -5.17
N SER A 57 16.56 -7.78 -6.40
CA SER A 57 16.79 -6.38 -6.78
C SER A 57 15.53 -5.52 -6.64
N ILE A 58 14.39 -6.03 -7.10
CA ILE A 58 13.09 -5.35 -6.99
C ILE A 58 12.71 -5.16 -5.51
N LEU A 59 12.85 -6.20 -4.67
CA LEU A 59 12.58 -6.10 -3.23
C LEU A 59 13.47 -5.06 -2.56
N LEU A 60 14.77 -5.05 -2.88
CA LEU A 60 15.71 -4.04 -2.37
C LEU A 60 15.28 -2.62 -2.75
N GLN A 61 14.91 -2.39 -4.01
CA GLN A 61 14.45 -1.09 -4.48
C GLN A 61 13.15 -0.67 -3.80
N ALA A 62 12.18 -1.60 -3.71
CA ALA A 62 10.89 -1.37 -3.06
C ALA A 62 11.06 -0.98 -1.60
N TYR A 63 11.82 -1.76 -0.81
CA TYR A 63 12.06 -1.45 0.61
C TYR A 63 12.88 -0.18 0.82
N ARG A 64 13.88 0.09 -0.04
CA ARG A 64 14.67 1.32 0.00
C ARG A 64 13.81 2.58 -0.17
N CYS A 65 12.78 2.52 -1.01
CA CYS A 65 11.86 3.63 -1.24
C CYS A 65 10.71 3.66 -0.23
N ALA A 66 10.06 2.52 0.03
CA ALA A 66 8.89 2.41 0.90
C ALA A 66 9.21 2.70 2.38
N LEU A 67 10.39 2.27 2.86
CA LEU A 67 10.79 2.39 4.27
C LEU A 67 11.96 3.35 4.43
N GLY A 68 12.94 3.30 3.53
CA GLY A 68 14.15 4.12 3.57
C GLY A 68 13.96 5.58 3.17
N ASN A 69 15.03 6.38 3.31
CA ASN A 69 15.01 7.81 2.97
C ASN A 69 14.92 8.09 1.47
N ALA A 70 15.17 7.10 0.60
CA ALA A 70 15.08 7.29 -0.86
C ALA A 70 13.66 7.70 -1.29
N GLY A 71 12.63 7.20 -0.60
CA GLY A 71 11.25 7.60 -0.89
C GLY A 71 10.87 9.02 -0.47
N ASN A 72 11.77 9.73 0.21
CA ASN A 72 11.59 11.15 0.55
C ASN A 72 12.30 12.08 -0.45
N GLN A 73 13.03 11.53 -1.42
CA GLN A 73 13.76 12.34 -2.41
C GLN A 73 12.81 12.85 -3.48
N ALA A 74 13.05 14.07 -3.98
CA ALA A 74 12.22 14.69 -5.02
C ALA A 74 12.18 13.90 -6.34
N SER A 75 13.18 13.07 -6.62
CA SER A 75 13.18 12.17 -7.78
C SER A 75 12.10 11.09 -7.67
N PHE A 76 11.78 10.63 -6.45
CA PHE A 76 10.81 9.57 -6.22
C PHE A 76 9.38 10.09 -6.23
N GLY A 77 8.84 10.28 -7.44
CA GLY A 77 7.48 10.74 -7.68
C GLY A 77 6.44 9.62 -7.84
N PHE A 78 5.19 10.01 -8.08
CA PHE A 78 4.07 9.08 -8.27
C PHE A 78 4.32 8.01 -9.35
N GLY A 79 4.82 8.41 -10.52
CA GLY A 79 5.09 7.48 -11.62
C GLY A 79 6.17 6.44 -11.27
N GLU A 80 7.21 6.84 -10.53
CA GLU A 80 8.24 5.91 -10.06
C GLU A 80 7.68 4.93 -9.02
N ALA A 81 6.83 5.41 -8.11
CA ALA A 81 6.15 4.55 -7.13
C ALA A 81 5.22 3.54 -7.81
N ILE A 82 4.45 3.95 -8.83
CA ILE A 82 3.59 3.04 -9.61
C ILE A 82 4.41 1.99 -10.34
N LYS A 83 5.49 2.40 -11.01
CA LYS A 83 6.37 1.46 -11.72
C LYS A 83 6.94 0.43 -10.74
N LEU A 84 7.53 0.89 -9.64
CA LEU A 84 8.13 0.02 -8.64
C LEU A 84 7.10 -0.87 -7.93
N ALA A 85 5.88 -0.38 -7.72
CA ALA A 85 4.78 -1.18 -7.21
C ALA A 85 4.37 -2.30 -8.19
N ARG A 86 4.33 -2.02 -9.50
CA ARG A 86 4.07 -3.06 -10.52
C ARG A 86 5.20 -4.07 -10.59
N ASP A 87 6.46 -3.61 -10.59
CA ASP A 87 7.63 -4.47 -10.57
C ASP A 87 7.60 -5.37 -9.30
N PHE A 88 7.21 -4.83 -8.15
CA PHE A 88 7.06 -5.59 -6.90
C PHE A 88 5.96 -6.66 -6.99
N LEU A 89 4.90 -6.43 -7.74
CA LEU A 89 3.82 -7.40 -7.94
C LEU A 89 4.09 -8.39 -9.09
N GLU A 90 5.12 -8.13 -9.91
CA GLU A 90 5.47 -8.95 -11.07
C GLU A 90 5.79 -10.39 -10.65
N GLY A 91 5.26 -11.36 -11.41
CA GLY A 91 5.37 -12.78 -11.13
C GLY A 91 4.46 -13.29 -10.00
N GLY A 92 3.72 -12.39 -9.34
CA GLY A 92 2.69 -12.73 -8.37
C GLY A 92 1.31 -12.95 -9.00
N ARG A 93 0.30 -13.11 -8.14
CA ARG A 93 -1.12 -13.26 -8.54
C ARG A 93 -1.94 -11.99 -8.31
N VAL A 94 -1.29 -10.90 -7.91
CA VAL A 94 -1.93 -9.63 -7.57
C VAL A 94 -1.60 -8.61 -8.65
N ILE A 95 -2.61 -7.89 -9.13
CA ILE A 95 -2.46 -6.87 -10.17
C ILE A 95 -2.80 -5.49 -9.60
N LEU A 96 -1.98 -4.47 -9.90
CA LEU A 96 -2.29 -3.09 -9.56
C LEU A 96 -3.12 -2.45 -10.68
N ALA A 97 -4.41 -2.24 -10.41
CA ALA A 97 -5.39 -1.67 -11.33
C ALA A 97 -5.77 -0.23 -10.94
N GLY A 98 -6.56 0.44 -11.80
CA GLY A 98 -7.11 1.79 -11.51
C GLY A 98 -6.11 2.94 -11.55
N VAL A 99 -4.86 2.68 -11.97
CA VAL A 99 -3.83 3.71 -12.06
C VAL A 99 -4.30 4.84 -13.01
N PRO A 100 -4.33 6.10 -12.55
CA PRO A 100 -4.68 7.24 -13.40
C PRO A 100 -3.78 7.32 -14.64
N ALA A 101 -4.38 7.65 -15.80
CA ALA A 101 -3.64 7.76 -17.06
C ALA A 101 -2.59 8.87 -17.05
N MET A 102 -2.82 9.91 -16.25
CA MET A 102 -1.88 11.01 -16.02
C MET A 102 -1.49 11.04 -14.55
N SER A 103 -0.20 11.27 -14.28
CA SER A 103 0.29 11.49 -12.92
C SER A 103 -0.40 12.72 -12.32
N PRO A 104 -1.01 12.60 -11.13
CA PRO A 104 -1.54 13.76 -10.42
C PRO A 104 -0.40 14.75 -10.12
N SER A 105 -0.70 16.05 -10.25
CA SER A 105 0.24 17.11 -9.87
C SER A 105 0.09 17.50 -8.41
N ASP A 106 1.14 18.12 -7.86
CA ASP A 106 1.13 18.78 -6.54
C ASP A 106 0.77 17.88 -5.34
N LEU A 107 1.07 16.58 -5.44
CA LEU A 107 0.82 15.61 -4.38
C LEU A 107 1.56 15.96 -3.07
N PRO A 108 1.01 15.61 -1.90
CA PRO A 108 1.67 15.81 -0.61
C PRO A 108 3.05 15.15 -0.53
N THR A 109 3.94 15.75 0.25
CA THR A 109 5.25 15.16 0.57
C THR A 109 5.06 13.78 1.17
N GLY A 110 5.83 12.79 0.69
CA GLY A 110 5.73 11.41 1.17
C GLY A 110 4.57 10.60 0.59
N PHE A 111 3.69 11.16 -0.24
CA PHE A 111 2.62 10.44 -0.94
C PHE A 111 3.11 9.18 -1.69
N PRO A 112 4.13 9.25 -2.58
CA PRO A 112 4.60 8.07 -3.31
C PRO A 112 5.17 6.98 -2.39
N LYS A 113 5.80 7.39 -1.28
CA LYS A 113 6.31 6.47 -0.25
C LYS A 113 5.18 5.75 0.48
N LEU A 114 4.16 6.50 0.90
CA LEU A 114 2.96 5.93 1.54
C LEU A 114 2.22 4.98 0.59
N LEU A 115 2.10 5.35 -0.69
CA LEU A 115 1.48 4.50 -1.71
C LEU A 115 2.23 3.17 -1.85
N LEU A 116 3.55 3.20 -2.00
CA LEU A 116 4.35 1.99 -2.21
C LEU A 116 4.28 1.03 -1.01
N VAL A 117 4.43 1.53 0.23
CA VAL A 117 4.31 0.67 1.42
C VAL A 117 2.89 0.11 1.57
N SER A 118 1.87 0.89 1.19
CA SER A 118 0.48 0.44 1.23
C SER A 118 0.22 -0.67 0.19
N VAL A 119 0.81 -0.59 -1.00
CA VAL A 119 0.71 -1.67 -2.00
C VAL A 119 1.38 -2.95 -1.50
N ILE A 120 2.58 -2.85 -0.92
CA ILE A 120 3.28 -4.01 -0.33
C ILE A 120 2.39 -4.67 0.71
N LEU A 121 1.93 -3.91 1.70
CA LEU A 121 1.07 -4.40 2.78
C LEU A 121 -0.23 -5.01 2.25
N MET A 122 -0.93 -4.32 1.34
CA MET A 122 -2.22 -4.78 0.84
C MET A 122 -2.11 -6.02 -0.04
N SER A 123 -0.99 -6.21 -0.74
CA SER A 123 -0.76 -7.41 -1.53
C SER A 123 -0.75 -8.69 -0.69
N GLU A 124 -0.35 -8.60 0.59
CA GLU A 124 -0.31 -9.72 1.53
C GLU A 124 -1.71 -10.20 1.93
N THR A 125 -2.70 -9.32 1.83
CA THR A 125 -4.11 -9.67 2.10
C THR A 125 -4.73 -10.54 1.01
N LEU A 126 -4.09 -10.59 -0.17
CA LEU A 126 -4.56 -11.29 -1.37
C LEU A 126 -3.74 -12.56 -1.63
N ALA A 127 -3.62 -13.44 -0.62
CA ALA A 127 -2.84 -14.67 -0.71
C ALA A 127 -3.24 -15.61 -1.87
N ARG A 128 -4.49 -15.51 -2.35
CA ARG A 128 -5.01 -16.27 -3.50
C ARG A 128 -5.04 -15.48 -4.81
N GLY A 129 -4.45 -14.29 -4.84
CA GLY A 129 -4.48 -13.37 -5.97
C GLY A 129 -5.72 -12.49 -6.00
N GLY A 130 -5.73 -11.55 -6.93
CA GLY A 130 -6.77 -10.55 -7.08
C GLY A 130 -6.25 -9.21 -7.60
N ASP A 131 -7.09 -8.18 -7.52
CA ASP A 131 -6.78 -6.83 -7.97
C ASP A 131 -6.66 -5.89 -6.77
N LEU A 132 -5.64 -5.03 -6.81
CA LEU A 132 -5.54 -3.84 -5.99
C LEU A 132 -5.92 -2.65 -6.85
N LEU A 133 -7.14 -2.14 -6.66
CA LEU A 133 -7.62 -0.97 -7.34
C LEU A 133 -7.14 0.29 -6.61
N LEU A 134 -6.28 1.05 -7.27
CA LEU A 134 -5.87 2.38 -6.81
C LEU A 134 -6.89 3.42 -7.24
N VAL A 135 -7.43 4.15 -6.27
CA VAL A 135 -8.24 5.35 -6.52
C VAL A 135 -7.54 6.53 -5.87
N VAL A 136 -7.18 7.53 -6.67
CA VAL A 136 -6.64 8.80 -6.17
C VAL A 136 -7.79 9.79 -6.06
N ASP A 137 -7.89 10.49 -4.93
CA ASP A 137 -8.95 11.44 -4.65
C ASP A 137 -8.39 12.81 -4.30
N GLY A 138 -9.07 13.87 -4.75
CA GLY A 138 -8.65 15.24 -4.50
C GLY A 138 -7.47 15.66 -5.37
N GLU A 139 -7.02 16.89 -5.16
CA GLU A 139 -5.94 17.52 -5.91
C GLU A 139 -5.00 18.26 -4.97
N GLY A 140 -3.74 18.40 -5.39
CA GLY A 140 -2.74 19.15 -4.65
C GLY A 140 -2.43 18.57 -3.25
N PRO A 141 -2.04 19.42 -2.29
CA PRO A 141 -1.72 19.00 -0.92
C PRO A 141 -2.87 18.35 -0.15
N GLY A 142 -4.11 18.40 -0.65
CA GLY A 142 -5.24 17.69 -0.05
C GLY A 142 -5.49 16.31 -0.66
N ALA A 143 -4.70 15.91 -1.65
CA ALA A 143 -4.88 14.66 -2.36
C ALA A 143 -4.59 13.46 -1.44
N GLY A 144 -5.45 12.46 -1.54
CA GLY A 144 -5.29 11.18 -0.87
C GLY A 144 -5.45 10.04 -1.87
N PHE A 145 -5.38 8.82 -1.36
CA PHE A 145 -5.73 7.66 -2.14
C PHE A 145 -6.48 6.62 -1.29
N ARG A 146 -7.11 5.69 -2.00
CA ARG A 146 -7.66 4.44 -1.48
C ARG A 146 -7.07 3.29 -2.29
N LEU A 147 -6.73 2.21 -1.59
CA LEU A 147 -6.46 0.90 -2.21
C LEU A 147 -7.62 -0.02 -1.85
N ILE A 148 -8.27 -0.57 -2.86
CA ILE A 148 -9.38 -1.50 -2.70
C ILE A 148 -8.88 -2.86 -3.17
N ALA A 149 -8.93 -3.86 -2.27
CA ALA A 149 -8.55 -5.22 -2.60
C ALA A 149 -9.79 -6.00 -3.06
N GLU A 150 -9.70 -6.65 -4.21
CA GLU A 150 -10.74 -7.49 -4.77
C GLU A 150 -10.14 -8.86 -5.12
N GLY A 151 -10.75 -9.95 -4.66
CA GLY A 151 -10.22 -11.29 -4.91
C GLY A 151 -11.08 -12.39 -4.31
N GLN A 152 -10.80 -13.65 -4.67
CA GLN A 152 -11.57 -14.80 -4.20
C GLN A 152 -11.51 -14.97 -2.68
N GLN A 153 -10.38 -14.58 -2.07
CA GLN A 153 -10.18 -14.65 -0.64
C GLN A 153 -9.30 -13.49 -0.20
N ILE A 154 -9.84 -12.64 0.68
CA ILE A 154 -9.14 -11.51 1.27
C ILE A 154 -9.01 -11.78 2.76
N VAL A 155 -7.78 -11.80 3.27
CA VAL A 155 -7.50 -12.01 4.70
C VAL A 155 -6.81 -10.76 5.24
N LEU A 156 -7.52 -10.01 6.08
CA LEU A 156 -6.96 -8.89 6.82
C LEU A 156 -6.78 -9.33 8.28
N ALA A 157 -5.54 -9.28 8.78
CA ALA A 157 -5.27 -9.62 10.18
C ALA A 157 -6.00 -8.63 11.12
N GLU A 158 -6.48 -9.13 12.25
CA GLU A 158 -7.32 -8.37 13.19
C GLU A 158 -6.59 -7.14 13.76
N ASP A 159 -5.28 -7.23 13.91
CA ASP A 159 -4.40 -6.18 14.42
C ASP A 159 -4.06 -5.08 13.39
N TYR A 160 -4.31 -5.30 12.09
CA TYR A 160 -3.96 -4.30 11.08
C TYR A 160 -4.76 -3.01 11.23
N LYS A 161 -6.05 -3.08 11.54
CA LYS A 161 -6.90 -1.89 11.73
C LYS A 161 -6.37 -0.95 12.82
N PRO A 162 -6.13 -1.41 14.06
CA PRO A 162 -5.56 -0.55 15.10
C PRO A 162 -4.15 -0.04 14.76
N LEU A 163 -3.31 -0.89 14.14
CA LEU A 163 -1.94 -0.50 13.78
C LEU A 163 -1.90 0.56 12.66
N LEU A 164 -2.77 0.46 11.66
CA LEU A 164 -2.94 1.48 10.60
C LEU A 164 -3.45 2.81 11.14
N ALA A 165 -4.15 2.80 12.27
CA ALA A 165 -4.52 4.02 13.00
C ALA A 165 -3.34 4.64 13.78
N ALA A 166 -2.11 4.13 13.60
CA ALA A 166 -0.91 4.48 14.34
C ALA A 166 -1.05 4.26 15.85
N ASN A 167 -1.88 3.31 16.27
CA ASN A 167 -2.07 2.97 17.67
C ASN A 167 -1.37 1.64 18.02
N ALA A 168 -0.11 1.71 18.43
CA ALA A 168 0.64 0.53 18.90
C ALA A 168 0.21 0.05 20.30
N SER A 169 -0.53 0.85 21.08
CA SER A 169 -0.96 0.43 22.43
C SER A 169 -2.00 -0.70 22.41
N THR A 170 -2.59 -0.95 21.24
CA THR A 170 -3.70 -1.89 21.05
C THR A 170 -3.29 -3.23 20.44
N ALA A 171 -2.03 -3.42 20.05
CA ALA A 171 -1.54 -4.69 19.48
C ALA A 171 -0.05 -4.90 19.73
N THR A 172 0.35 -6.15 19.98
CA THR A 172 1.77 -6.53 20.05
C THR A 172 2.39 -6.48 18.66
N LEU A 173 3.47 -5.71 18.50
CA LEU A 173 4.19 -5.64 17.23
C LEU A 173 5.09 -6.86 17.02
N ASP A 174 5.12 -7.35 15.79
CA ASP A 174 6.06 -8.35 15.30
C ASP A 174 6.47 -8.06 13.84
N ALA A 175 7.30 -8.91 13.25
CA ALA A 175 7.78 -8.71 11.88
C ALA A 175 6.67 -8.80 10.82
N ARG A 176 5.53 -9.46 11.12
CA ARG A 176 4.41 -9.65 10.20
C ARG A 176 3.50 -8.43 10.15
N ASN A 177 3.40 -7.67 11.24
CA ASN A 177 2.49 -6.52 11.34
C ASN A 177 3.20 -5.15 11.42
N VAL A 178 4.54 -5.11 11.53
CA VAL A 178 5.31 -3.85 11.60
C VAL A 178 5.04 -2.93 10.41
N LEU A 179 4.83 -3.48 9.20
CA LEU A 179 4.51 -2.68 8.01
C LEU A 179 3.14 -1.97 8.12
N ALA A 180 2.15 -2.60 8.77
CA ALA A 180 0.86 -1.96 9.02
C ALA A 180 1.02 -0.74 9.94
N TYR A 181 1.81 -0.89 11.00
CA TYR A 181 2.09 0.21 11.93
C TYR A 181 2.89 1.35 11.27
N LEU A 182 3.94 1.03 10.52
CA LEU A 182 4.74 2.02 9.79
C LEU A 182 3.90 2.76 8.73
N THR A 183 2.99 2.05 8.06
CA THR A 183 2.03 2.67 7.12
C THR A 183 1.14 3.68 7.85
N GLY A 184 0.63 3.33 9.03
CA GLY A 184 -0.15 4.24 9.87
C GLY A 184 0.64 5.48 10.31
N LEU A 185 1.89 5.31 10.73
CA LEU A 185 2.78 6.41 11.11
C LEU A 185 3.08 7.34 9.94
N LEU A 186 3.34 6.81 8.75
CA LEU A 186 3.55 7.60 7.53
C LEU A 186 2.28 8.38 7.16
N ALA A 187 1.11 7.74 7.23
CA ALA A 187 -0.16 8.41 6.97
C ALA A 187 -0.44 9.54 7.99
N ALA A 188 -0.14 9.32 9.27
CA ALA A 188 -0.26 10.34 10.30
C ALA A 188 0.68 11.53 10.05
N ARG A 189 1.93 11.25 9.68
CA ARG A 189 2.92 12.27 9.36
C ARG A 189 2.49 13.17 8.21
N ILE A 190 1.99 12.60 7.11
CA ILE A 190 1.51 13.40 5.97
C ILE A 190 0.35 14.31 6.39
N ARG A 191 -0.61 13.78 7.18
CA ARG A 191 -1.73 14.59 7.70
C ARG A 191 -1.27 15.74 8.59
N ASP A 192 -0.27 15.53 9.43
CA ASP A 192 0.24 16.55 10.34
C ASP A 192 1.05 17.63 9.60
N GLU A 193 1.83 17.24 8.59
CA GLU A 193 2.54 18.17 7.69
C GLU A 193 1.55 19.03 6.89
N ASP A 194 0.43 18.45 6.42
CA ASP A 194 -0.65 19.20 5.74
C ASP A 194 -1.41 20.14 6.70
N ARG A 195 -1.53 19.77 7.98
CA ARG A 195 -2.21 20.58 9.01
C ARG A 195 -1.36 21.74 9.53
N ALA A 196 -0.04 21.67 9.39
CA ALA A 196 0.89 22.73 9.80
C ALA A 196 0.83 24.00 8.93
N TRP A 197 -0.01 24.02 7.88
CA TRP A 197 -0.36 25.22 7.12
C TRP A 197 -1.45 26.03 7.85
N PRO A 198 -1.30 27.36 8.03
CA PRO A 198 -2.23 28.16 8.83
C PRO A 198 -3.66 28.08 8.26
N GLU A 199 -4.63 28.06 9.18
CA GLU A 199 -6.05 27.79 8.97
C GLU A 199 -6.59 28.39 7.66
N ARG A 200 -6.99 27.52 6.71
CA ARG A 200 -7.80 27.98 5.59
C ARG A 200 -9.20 28.34 6.11
N PRO A 201 -9.83 29.40 5.56
CA PRO A 201 -11.23 29.69 5.83
C PRO A 201 -12.05 28.45 5.51
N ARG A 202 -12.90 28.03 6.45
CA ARG A 202 -13.94 27.03 6.17
C ARG A 202 -14.72 27.57 4.98
N THR A 203 -14.71 26.88 3.84
CA THR A 203 -15.66 27.16 2.77
C THR A 203 -17.04 27.08 3.39
N PRO A 204 -17.86 28.15 3.32
CA PRO A 204 -19.23 28.08 3.82
C PRO A 204 -19.91 26.93 3.10
N GLY A 205 -20.53 26.04 3.89
CA GLY A 205 -21.30 24.94 3.33
C GLY A 205 -22.25 25.48 2.28
N ILE A 206 -22.30 24.83 1.12
CA ILE A 206 -23.35 25.04 0.12
C ILE A 206 -24.66 24.64 0.81
N SER A 207 -25.29 25.62 1.44
CA SER A 207 -26.65 25.55 1.92
C SER A 207 -27.56 25.97 0.79
N GLY A 208 -28.51 25.09 0.46
CA GLY A 208 -29.71 25.44 -0.29
C GLY A 208 -29.57 25.51 -1.81
N GLN A 209 -29.98 24.45 -2.50
CA GLN A 209 -31.26 24.43 -3.22
C GLN A 209 -31.40 23.08 -3.95
N ARG A 210 -32.21 22.17 -3.38
CA ARG A 210 -32.88 21.13 -4.15
C ARG A 210 -34.22 21.72 -4.61
N PRO A 211 -34.62 21.59 -5.89
CA PRO A 211 -35.99 21.86 -6.26
C PRO A 211 -36.87 20.72 -5.73
N CYS A 212 -37.80 21.05 -4.83
CA CYS A 212 -38.91 20.20 -4.44
C CYS A 212 -39.86 20.00 -5.63
N LEU A 213 -40.11 18.76 -6.02
CA LEU A 213 -41.34 18.37 -6.73
C LEU A 213 -42.01 17.26 -5.90
N THR A 214 -43.26 17.50 -5.52
CA THR A 214 -44.13 16.69 -4.64
C THR A 214 -44.95 15.65 -5.47
N PRO A 215 -45.94 14.91 -4.93
CA PRO A 215 -45.80 13.50 -4.54
C PRO A 215 -46.79 12.53 -5.25
N GLY A 216 -46.39 11.27 -5.50
CA GLY A 216 -47.23 10.25 -6.16
C GLY A 216 -47.14 8.84 -5.56
N ARG A 217 -48.15 8.51 -4.74
CA ARG A 217 -48.69 7.21 -4.22
C ARG A 217 -48.01 5.83 -4.51
N ARG A 218 -47.77 5.11 -3.39
CA ARG A 218 -47.83 3.64 -3.03
C ARG A 218 -46.79 2.69 -3.69
N SER A 219 -46.17 1.72 -3.01
CA SER A 219 -46.65 0.70 -2.03
C SER A 219 -45.58 0.27 -0.98
N PRO A 220 -45.92 -0.52 0.07
CA PRO A 220 -45.10 -0.69 1.28
C PRO A 220 -44.33 -2.02 1.34
N THR A 221 -43.03 -2.01 1.02
CA THR A 221 -42.06 -3.05 1.43
C THR A 221 -40.62 -2.55 1.25
N ASP A 222 -40.24 -1.45 1.91
CA ASP A 222 -38.83 -1.12 2.07
C ASP A 222 -38.57 -0.73 3.52
N LEU A 223 -37.90 -1.65 4.21
CA LEU A 223 -37.47 -1.54 5.59
C LEU A 223 -36.43 -0.43 5.73
N ASP A 224 -36.62 0.35 6.78
CA ASP A 224 -35.75 1.41 7.29
C ASP A 224 -34.26 1.06 7.22
N CYS A 225 -33.52 1.78 6.37
CA CYS A 225 -32.07 1.87 6.44
C CYS A 225 -31.61 3.32 6.19
N VAL A 226 -32.08 4.24 7.04
CA VAL A 226 -31.51 5.59 7.15
C VAL A 226 -31.39 5.94 8.64
N ASN A 227 -30.18 5.78 9.18
CA ASN A 227 -29.47 6.82 9.95
C ASN A 227 -28.31 6.24 10.76
N LYS A 228 -27.08 6.45 10.26
CA LYS A 228 -25.88 6.83 11.02
C LYS A 228 -24.77 7.22 10.04
N THR A 229 -24.93 8.39 9.43
CA THR A 229 -23.87 9.07 8.69
C THR A 229 -22.91 9.72 9.68
N GLY A 230 -21.69 9.16 9.80
CA GLY A 230 -20.53 9.84 10.37
C GLY A 230 -19.54 10.16 9.26
N SER A 231 -19.34 11.44 8.95
CA SER A 231 -18.37 11.85 7.93
C SER A 231 -16.95 11.73 8.47
N TRP A 232 -16.11 10.94 7.80
CA TRP A 232 -14.66 10.94 7.99
C TRP A 232 -14.00 11.39 6.67
N ARG A 233 -13.29 12.53 6.70
CA ARG A 233 -12.51 13.05 5.57
C ARG A 233 -11.02 12.96 5.90
N SER A 234 -10.38 11.89 5.44
CA SER A 234 -9.15 11.87 4.63
C SER A 234 -8.39 10.53 4.78
N GLY A 235 -8.21 9.84 3.65
CA GLY A 235 -7.20 8.79 3.40
C GLY A 235 -7.49 7.40 3.96
N ALA A 236 -7.68 6.42 3.06
CA ALA A 236 -7.92 4.99 3.34
C ALA A 236 -9.20 4.65 4.13
N SER A 237 -10.36 4.74 3.46
CA SER A 237 -11.51 3.93 3.86
C SER A 237 -11.28 2.48 3.43
N PHE A 238 -10.99 1.58 4.38
CA PHE A 238 -11.08 0.14 4.15
C PHE A 238 -12.54 -0.29 4.31
N THR A 239 -13.25 -0.37 3.20
CA THR A 239 -14.60 -0.94 3.15
C THR A 239 -14.49 -2.36 2.62
N GLN A 240 -14.82 -3.33 3.45
CA GLN A 240 -14.99 -4.71 3.05
C GLN A 240 -16.46 -4.84 2.62
N TYR A 241 -16.70 -5.26 1.38
CA TYR A 241 -18.03 -5.69 0.92
C TYR A 241 -18.18 -7.19 1.13
#